data_AF-A0A7L2A8U5-F1
#
_entry.id   AF-A0A7L2A8U5-F1
#
_cell.length_a   1.000
_cell.length_b   1.000
_cell.length_c   1.000
_cell.angle_alpha   90.00
_cell.angle_beta   90.00
_cell.angle_gamma   90.00
#
_symmetry.space_group_name_H-M   'P 1'
#
loop_
_entity.id
_entity.type
_entity.pdbx_description
1 polymer ?
#
loop_
_entity_poly.entity_id
_entity_poly.type
_entity_poly.pdbx_seq_one_letter_code
_entity_poly.pdbx_strand_id
1 'polypeptide(L)'
;RTSEEQPCAGDPRQYRLCQLQGCPGGSVPFRAMQCSLYDNRPVLGTSARYRWVPFHGAPNLCDLNCLAEGHNFYYSFGRVLDGTRCGPGSPDLCVGGRCLSVGCDGILGSGSRPDACGHCGGGQGSCVLVHRLFQGSDPSSGYLGYVNVTKIPAGATHIRVTDKSRNYLALMASDGRYVLNGDWAIAWPGPYEAAGTLLTYSRAPDGTESLEAPGPTHEDLHVLGSQEPRVTLSGVWTPPEVACGGFWGGSGVPCAASNCRSSVPAGRCGRCRPPKGRSQRIRHFCHSDF
;
A
#
# COMPACT_ATOMS: atom_id res chain seq x y z
N ARG A 1 -39.62 -17.11 -35.36
CA ARG A 1 -38.22 -17.01 -34.90
C ARG A 1 -38.22 -16.18 -33.63
N THR A 2 -38.22 -16.84 -32.48
CA THR A 2 -38.05 -16.19 -31.17
C THR A 2 -36.64 -15.61 -31.14
N SER A 3 -36.51 -14.29 -31.02
CA SER A 3 -35.25 -13.66 -30.68
C SER A 3 -34.89 -14.11 -29.27
N GLU A 4 -33.91 -15.01 -29.14
CA GLU A 4 -33.33 -15.32 -27.83
C GLU A 4 -32.78 -14.01 -27.25
N GLU A 5 -33.41 -13.51 -26.19
CA GLU A 5 -32.91 -12.35 -25.45
C GLU A 5 -31.54 -12.73 -24.89
N GLN A 6 -30.49 -12.12 -25.45
CA GLN A 6 -29.14 -12.34 -24.96
C GLN A 6 -29.01 -11.76 -23.55
N PRO A 7 -28.60 -12.56 -22.55
CA PRO A 7 -28.37 -12.05 -21.21
C PRO A 7 -27.28 -10.99 -21.24
N CYS A 8 -27.45 -9.93 -20.44
CA CYS A 8 -26.46 -8.86 -20.34
C CYS A 8 -25.11 -9.42 -19.90
N ALA A 9 -24.04 -9.02 -20.59
CA ALA A 9 -22.69 -9.39 -20.21
C ALA A 9 -22.24 -8.63 -18.96
N GLY A 10 -21.57 -9.31 -18.03
CA GLY A 10 -20.98 -8.74 -16.82
C GLY A 10 -21.68 -9.15 -15.52
N ASP A 11 -21.10 -8.74 -14.39
CA ASP A 11 -21.68 -8.99 -13.07
C ASP A 11 -22.92 -8.07 -12.87
N PRO A 12 -24.09 -8.60 -12.49
CA PRO A 12 -25.29 -7.79 -12.28
C PRO A 12 -25.17 -6.83 -11.08
N ARG A 13 -24.12 -6.97 -10.26
CA ARG A 13 -23.91 -6.16 -9.06
C ARG A 13 -22.56 -5.46 -9.11
N GLN A 14 -22.57 -4.21 -8.67
CA GLN A 14 -21.36 -3.44 -8.42
C GLN A 14 -21.27 -3.16 -6.92
N TYR A 15 -20.10 -3.41 -6.34
CA TYR A 15 -19.82 -3.14 -4.94
C TYR A 15 -18.84 -1.98 -4.84
N ARG A 16 -19.09 -1.07 -3.90
CA ARG A 16 -18.24 0.09 -3.65
C ARG A 16 -17.89 0.15 -2.18
N LEU A 17 -16.62 0.46 -1.89
CA LEU A 17 -16.17 0.78 -0.55
C LEU A 17 -16.92 1.99 0.00
N CYS A 18 -17.47 1.85 1.20
CA CYS A 18 -17.96 3.00 1.94
C CYS A 18 -16.77 3.67 2.65
N GLN A 19 -16.69 5.00 2.57
CA GLN A 19 -15.72 5.77 3.34
C GLN A 19 -16.12 5.72 4.82
N LEU A 20 -15.53 4.77 5.55
CA LEU A 20 -15.62 4.65 7.00
C LEU A 20 -14.22 4.92 7.56
N GLN A 21 -14.16 5.58 8.71
CA GLN A 21 -12.90 5.67 9.47
C GLN A 21 -12.38 4.26 9.74
N GLY A 22 -11.07 4.08 9.59
CA GLY A 22 -10.40 2.83 9.95
C GLY A 22 -10.68 2.47 11.41
N CYS A 23 -10.66 1.17 11.73
CA CYS A 23 -10.78 0.75 13.12
C CYS A 23 -9.59 1.29 13.93
N PRO A 24 -9.78 1.63 15.22
CA PRO A 24 -8.68 2.08 16.08
C PRO A 24 -7.54 1.06 16.11
N GLY A 25 -6.30 1.56 16.30
CA GLY A 25 -5.14 0.71 16.48
C GLY A 25 -5.34 -0.31 17.62
N GLY A 26 -4.95 -1.56 17.38
CA GLY A 26 -5.16 -2.66 18.33
C GLY A 26 -6.53 -3.32 18.28
N SER A 27 -7.45 -2.89 17.39
CA SER A 27 -8.73 -3.58 17.18
C SER A 27 -8.52 -5.03 16.75
N VAL A 28 -9.32 -5.95 17.29
CA VAL A 28 -9.34 -7.36 16.87
C VAL A 28 -9.71 -7.43 15.37
N PRO A 29 -8.96 -8.18 14.54
CA PRO A 29 -9.30 -8.36 13.14
C PRO A 29 -10.71 -8.94 12.98
N PHE A 30 -11.50 -8.39 12.04
CA PHE A 30 -12.91 -8.76 11.87
C PHE A 30 -13.13 -10.27 11.63
N ARG A 31 -12.17 -10.93 10.98
CA ARG A 31 -12.19 -12.39 10.79
C ARG A 31 -11.95 -13.17 12.09
N ALA A 32 -11.04 -12.69 12.94
CA ALA A 32 -10.78 -13.28 14.24
C ALA A 32 -11.99 -13.17 15.16
N MET A 33 -12.64 -12.00 15.15
CA MET A 33 -13.91 -11.78 15.83
C MET A 33 -15.01 -12.75 15.37
N GLN A 34 -15.11 -13.02 14.06
CA GLN A 34 -16.08 -14.01 13.54
C GLN A 34 -15.78 -15.44 14.01
N CYS A 35 -14.50 -15.84 14.08
CA CYS A 35 -14.12 -17.14 14.65
C CYS A 35 -14.47 -17.23 16.15
N SER A 36 -14.21 -16.18 16.93
CA SER A 36 -14.45 -16.19 18.38
C SER A 36 -15.93 -16.29 18.75
N LEU A 37 -16.86 -15.99 17.83
CA LEU A 37 -18.29 -16.24 18.04
C LEU A 37 -18.61 -17.73 18.29
N TYR A 38 -17.72 -18.63 17.86
CA TYR A 38 -17.84 -20.08 18.02
C TYR A 38 -17.00 -20.64 19.17
N ASP A 39 -16.30 -19.79 19.92
CA ASP A 39 -15.52 -20.20 21.09
C ASP A 39 -16.42 -20.88 22.11
N ASN A 40 -15.91 -21.98 22.67
CA ASN A 40 -16.57 -22.78 23.71
C ASN A 40 -17.93 -23.38 23.30
N ARG A 41 -18.25 -23.38 22.00
CA ARG A 41 -19.44 -24.05 21.46
C ARG A 41 -19.08 -25.45 20.96
N PRO A 42 -19.94 -26.47 21.18
CA PRO A 42 -19.72 -27.79 20.64
C PRO A 42 -19.83 -27.78 19.11
N VAL A 43 -18.92 -28.49 18.44
CA VAL A 43 -18.90 -28.63 16.97
C VAL A 43 -19.30 -30.04 16.57
N LEU A 44 -20.15 -30.13 15.52
CA LEU A 44 -20.79 -31.32 14.94
C LEU A 44 -20.41 -32.67 15.57
N GLY A 45 -21.32 -33.25 16.35
CA GLY A 45 -21.22 -34.61 16.86
C GLY A 45 -20.26 -34.81 18.04
N THR A 46 -19.57 -33.75 18.49
CA THR A 46 -18.69 -33.80 19.67
C THR A 46 -19.18 -32.86 20.76
N SER A 47 -18.96 -33.24 22.03
CA SER A 47 -19.16 -32.34 23.18
C SER A 47 -17.93 -31.47 23.47
N ALA A 48 -16.88 -31.61 22.65
CA ALA A 48 -15.63 -30.92 22.83
C ALA A 48 -15.79 -29.42 22.49
N ARG A 49 -15.09 -28.59 23.26
CA ARG A 49 -15.14 -27.14 23.20
C ARG A 49 -13.74 -26.65 22.88
N TYR A 50 -13.64 -25.75 21.91
CA TYR A 50 -12.37 -25.23 21.43
C TYR A 50 -12.39 -23.71 21.39
N ARG A 51 -11.20 -23.14 21.33
CA ARG A 51 -10.98 -21.75 20.97
C ARG A 51 -10.48 -21.67 19.53
N TRP A 52 -10.93 -20.66 18.80
CA TRP A 52 -10.78 -20.61 17.35
C TRP A 52 -9.97 -19.39 16.91
N VAL A 53 -9.02 -19.62 16.00
CA VAL A 53 -8.25 -18.55 15.35
C VAL A 53 -8.39 -18.63 13.82
N PRO A 54 -8.30 -17.51 13.08
CA PRO A 54 -8.42 -17.53 11.62
C PRO A 54 -7.41 -18.46 10.95
N PHE A 55 -7.88 -19.27 10.01
CA PHE A 55 -7.05 -20.10 9.15
C PHE A 55 -7.13 -19.62 7.70
N HIS A 56 -5.98 -19.28 7.11
CA HIS A 56 -5.89 -18.74 5.76
C HIS A 56 -5.35 -19.74 4.71
N GLY A 57 -5.02 -20.97 5.11
CA GLY A 57 -4.47 -21.99 4.22
C GLY A 57 -5.52 -22.80 3.44
N ALA A 58 -6.82 -22.51 3.61
CA ALA A 58 -7.89 -23.22 2.94
C ALA A 58 -8.10 -22.70 1.49
N PRO A 59 -8.61 -23.54 0.56
CA PRO A 59 -8.78 -23.15 -0.85
C PRO A 59 -9.69 -21.92 -1.06
N ASN A 60 -10.77 -21.80 -0.28
CA ASN A 60 -11.67 -20.66 -0.36
C ASN A 60 -11.37 -19.64 0.75
N LEU A 61 -10.73 -18.54 0.35
CA LEU A 61 -10.36 -17.44 1.22
C LEU A 61 -11.55 -16.62 1.76
N CYS A 62 -12.78 -16.89 1.34
CA CYS A 62 -13.98 -16.21 1.84
C CYS A 62 -14.94 -17.13 2.60
N ASP A 63 -14.50 -18.34 2.92
CA ASP A 63 -15.11 -19.16 3.95
C ASP A 63 -14.49 -18.84 5.32
N LEU A 64 -15.29 -18.96 6.38
CA LEU A 64 -14.88 -18.75 7.76
C LEU A 64 -14.18 -20.02 8.26
N ASN A 65 -12.97 -20.24 7.76
CA ASN A 65 -12.09 -21.32 8.20
C ASN A 65 -11.39 -20.90 9.49
N CYS A 66 -11.60 -21.65 10.56
CA CYS A 66 -10.99 -21.38 11.85
C CYS A 66 -10.22 -22.61 12.35
N LEU A 67 -8.96 -22.42 12.71
CA LEU A 67 -8.10 -23.42 13.32
C LEU A 67 -8.42 -23.53 14.81
N ALA A 68 -8.55 -24.76 15.32
CA ALA A 68 -8.67 -25.00 16.75
C ALA A 68 -7.31 -24.76 17.43
N GLU A 69 -7.25 -23.80 18.35
CA GLU A 69 -6.01 -23.41 19.03
C GLU A 69 -5.43 -24.59 19.82
N GLY A 70 -4.14 -24.89 19.63
CA GLY A 70 -3.49 -26.06 20.24
C GLY A 70 -3.76 -27.39 19.54
N HIS A 71 -4.52 -27.40 18.43
CA HIS A 71 -4.84 -28.59 17.65
C HIS A 71 -4.46 -28.45 16.18
N ASN A 72 -4.49 -29.56 15.44
CA ASN A 72 -4.03 -29.66 14.06
C ASN A 72 -5.16 -29.74 13.02
N PHE A 73 -6.36 -29.27 13.38
CA PHE A 73 -7.51 -29.26 12.48
C PHE A 73 -8.19 -27.91 12.46
N TYR A 74 -8.74 -27.54 11.30
CA TYR A 74 -9.59 -26.37 11.15
C TYR A 74 -11.01 -26.82 10.82
N TYR A 75 -11.97 -25.95 11.11
CA TYR A 75 -13.37 -26.14 10.80
C TYR A 75 -13.90 -24.94 10.02
N SER A 76 -14.82 -25.17 9.08
CA SER A 76 -15.45 -24.11 8.31
C SER A 76 -16.85 -23.82 8.84
N PHE A 77 -17.04 -22.61 9.35
CA PHE A 77 -18.32 -22.14 9.91
C PHE A 77 -19.23 -21.46 8.88
N GLY A 78 -18.98 -21.68 7.58
CA GLY A 78 -19.73 -21.09 6.48
C GLY A 78 -18.96 -19.95 5.80
N ARG A 79 -19.65 -18.90 5.36
CA ARG A 79 -19.04 -17.75 4.68
C ARG A 79 -18.70 -16.66 5.68
N VAL A 80 -17.60 -15.94 5.44
CA VAL A 80 -17.35 -14.70 6.18
C VAL A 80 -18.38 -13.64 5.81
N LEU A 81 -18.59 -12.70 6.71
CA LEU A 81 -19.40 -11.52 6.45
C LEU A 81 -18.76 -10.64 5.37
N ASP A 82 -19.59 -10.06 4.51
CA ASP A 82 -19.15 -9.18 3.43
C ASP A 82 -18.34 -8.00 4.00
N GLY A 83 -17.22 -7.67 3.35
CA GLY A 83 -16.26 -6.67 3.84
C GLY A 83 -15.16 -7.25 4.74
N THR A 84 -15.14 -8.56 4.99
CA THR A 84 -13.99 -9.22 5.64
C THR A 84 -12.81 -9.29 4.69
N ARG A 85 -11.59 -8.99 5.16
CA ARG A 85 -10.36 -9.13 4.35
C ARG A 85 -10.12 -10.58 3.94
N CYS A 86 -9.72 -10.79 2.69
CA CYS A 86 -9.46 -12.13 2.16
C CYS A 86 -8.28 -12.82 2.84
N GLY A 87 -7.23 -12.06 3.19
CA GLY A 87 -6.04 -12.60 3.85
C GLY A 87 -5.27 -11.54 4.64
N PRO A 88 -4.26 -11.98 5.42
CA PRO A 88 -3.36 -11.07 6.13
C PRO A 88 -2.63 -10.17 5.14
N GLY A 89 -2.59 -8.86 5.41
CA GLY A 89 -1.91 -7.88 4.55
C GLY A 89 -2.59 -7.59 3.19
N SER A 90 -3.62 -8.34 2.79
CA SER A 90 -4.33 -8.08 1.54
C SER A 90 -5.33 -6.92 1.70
N PRO A 91 -5.40 -5.99 0.72
CA PRO A 91 -6.46 -4.99 0.67
C PRO A 91 -7.80 -5.57 0.21
N ASP A 92 -7.82 -6.79 -0.33
CA ASP A 92 -8.98 -7.41 -0.97
C ASP A 92 -10.04 -7.86 0.04
N LEU A 93 -11.30 -7.85 -0.40
CA LEU A 93 -12.45 -8.06 0.46
C LEU A 93 -13.36 -9.17 -0.04
N CYS A 94 -13.91 -9.93 0.90
CA CYS A 94 -14.90 -10.95 0.64
C CYS A 94 -16.28 -10.32 0.43
N VAL A 95 -16.95 -10.69 -0.65
CA VAL A 95 -18.36 -10.33 -0.92
C VAL A 95 -19.06 -11.51 -1.56
N GLY A 96 -20.17 -11.97 -0.96
CA GLY A 96 -20.95 -13.09 -1.45
C GLY A 96 -20.17 -14.42 -1.50
N GLY A 97 -19.12 -14.57 -0.68
CA GLY A 97 -18.23 -15.73 -0.67
C GLY A 97 -17.14 -15.71 -1.74
N ARG A 98 -16.93 -14.58 -2.45
CA ARG A 98 -15.84 -14.39 -3.41
C ARG A 98 -14.87 -13.33 -2.91
N CYS A 99 -13.58 -13.54 -3.11
CA CYS A 99 -12.57 -12.52 -2.85
C CYS A 99 -12.52 -11.56 -4.05
N LEU A 100 -12.82 -10.28 -3.82
CA LEU A 100 -12.81 -9.24 -4.84
C LEU A 100 -11.70 -8.24 -4.55
N SER A 101 -10.95 -7.88 -5.60
CA SER A 101 -9.88 -6.91 -5.49
C SER A 101 -10.40 -5.50 -5.24
N VAL A 102 -9.73 -4.74 -4.41
CA VAL A 102 -10.07 -3.33 -4.20
C VAL A 102 -9.46 -2.49 -5.31
N GLY A 103 -10.30 -1.92 -6.19
CA GLY A 103 -9.88 -0.96 -7.19
C GLY A 103 -9.52 0.39 -6.57
N CYS A 104 -8.59 1.11 -7.20
CA CYS A 104 -8.22 2.47 -6.77
C CYS A 104 -9.37 3.48 -6.87
N ASP A 105 -10.42 3.15 -7.64
CA ASP A 105 -11.65 3.91 -7.82
C ASP A 105 -12.69 3.63 -6.72
N GLY A 106 -12.32 2.79 -5.74
CA GLY A 106 -13.17 2.35 -4.64
C GLY A 106 -14.19 1.29 -5.05
N ILE A 107 -14.15 0.79 -6.29
CA ILE A 107 -15.05 -0.25 -6.78
C ILE A 107 -14.37 -1.61 -6.66
N LEU A 108 -15.06 -2.58 -6.04
CA LEU A 108 -14.50 -3.92 -5.88
C LEU A 108 -14.61 -4.69 -7.19
N GLY A 109 -13.51 -5.32 -7.61
CA GLY A 109 -13.42 -6.09 -8.85
C GLY A 109 -13.37 -5.24 -10.12
N SER A 110 -13.18 -3.92 -10.03
CA SER A 110 -13.03 -3.04 -11.21
C SER A 110 -11.75 -3.33 -12.00
N GLY A 111 -10.72 -3.87 -11.33
CA GLY A 111 -9.39 -4.07 -11.91
C GLY A 111 -8.60 -2.77 -12.05
N SER A 112 -9.16 -1.63 -11.65
CA SER A 112 -8.49 -0.33 -11.70
C SER A 112 -7.33 -0.28 -10.71
N ARG A 113 -6.14 0.05 -11.20
CA ARG A 113 -4.92 0.21 -10.40
C ARG A 113 -4.47 1.67 -10.43
N PRO A 114 -3.82 2.16 -9.36
CA PRO A 114 -3.17 3.46 -9.40
C PRO A 114 -2.15 3.51 -10.54
N ASP A 115 -1.97 4.68 -11.14
CA ASP A 115 -0.86 4.95 -12.04
C ASP A 115 0.48 5.00 -11.28
N ALA A 116 1.58 5.23 -11.99
CA ALA A 116 2.91 5.33 -11.38
C ALA A 116 3.02 6.45 -10.33
N CYS A 117 2.16 7.47 -10.44
CA CYS A 117 2.04 8.61 -9.53
C CYS A 117 1.15 8.31 -8.31
N GLY A 118 0.53 7.13 -8.24
CA GLY A 118 -0.40 6.77 -7.18
C GLY A 118 -1.83 7.30 -7.38
N HIS A 119 -2.18 7.85 -8.55
CA HIS A 119 -3.52 8.35 -8.85
C HIS A 119 -4.36 7.33 -9.62
N CYS A 120 -5.63 7.21 -9.27
CA CYS A 120 -6.54 6.33 -9.99
C CYS A 120 -7.01 6.97 -11.30
N GLY A 121 -6.77 6.30 -12.44
CA GLY A 121 -7.17 6.80 -13.75
C GLY A 121 -6.45 8.10 -14.17
N GLY A 122 -5.24 8.34 -13.65
CA GLY A 122 -4.48 9.55 -13.93
C GLY A 122 -4.11 9.71 -15.40
N GLY A 123 -4.12 10.97 -15.85
CA GLY A 123 -3.70 11.35 -17.19
C GLY A 123 -2.18 11.37 -17.34
N GLN A 124 -1.69 11.35 -18.58
CA GLN A 124 -0.25 11.49 -18.85
C GLN A 124 0.24 12.85 -18.30
N GLY A 125 1.30 12.84 -17.48
CA GLY A 125 1.98 14.06 -17.01
C GLY A 125 1.71 14.50 -15.57
N SER A 126 1.00 13.72 -14.75
CA SER A 126 0.75 14.03 -13.33
C SER A 126 2.00 13.94 -12.43
N CYS A 127 3.02 13.19 -12.83
CA CYS A 127 4.30 13.08 -12.15
C CYS A 127 5.43 12.74 -13.12
N VAL A 128 6.69 12.89 -12.68
CA VAL A 128 7.89 12.56 -13.45
C VAL A 128 8.77 11.57 -12.71
N LEU A 129 9.40 10.67 -13.46
CA LEU A 129 10.35 9.70 -12.94
C LEU A 129 11.69 10.39 -12.66
N VAL A 130 12.18 10.26 -11.43
CA VAL A 130 13.47 10.75 -10.98
C VAL A 130 14.42 9.56 -10.81
N HIS A 131 15.52 9.58 -11.55
CA HIS A 131 16.65 8.69 -11.38
C HIS A 131 17.92 9.53 -11.27
N ARG A 132 18.61 9.50 -10.13
CA ARG A 132 19.81 10.30 -9.87
C ARG A 132 20.82 9.55 -9.03
N LEU A 133 22.09 9.74 -9.36
CA LEU A 133 23.24 9.28 -8.59
C LEU A 133 23.86 10.48 -7.89
N PHE A 134 24.04 10.37 -6.57
CA PHE A 134 24.72 11.34 -5.73
C PHE A 134 26.01 10.71 -5.24
N GLN A 135 27.12 11.40 -5.51
CA GLN A 135 28.45 11.01 -5.06
C GLN A 135 29.03 12.17 -4.27
N GLY A 136 29.29 11.95 -2.99
CA GLY A 136 30.00 12.91 -2.14
C GLY A 136 31.50 12.65 -2.15
N SER A 137 32.30 13.70 -2.02
CA SER A 137 33.72 13.61 -1.67
C SER A 137 33.88 13.73 -0.14
N ASP A 138 34.96 13.17 0.40
CA ASP A 138 35.30 13.29 1.82
C ASP A 138 35.33 14.78 2.24
N PRO A 139 34.56 15.21 3.27
CA PRO A 139 34.69 16.56 3.76
C PRO A 139 36.13 16.75 4.26
N SER A 140 36.86 17.65 3.61
CA SER A 140 38.26 18.00 3.89
C SER A 140 38.51 18.46 5.35
N SER A 141 37.44 18.56 6.15
CA SER A 141 37.38 19.05 7.52
C SER A 141 37.40 17.95 8.59
N GLY A 142 37.52 16.67 8.25
CA GLY A 142 37.58 15.58 9.24
C GLY A 142 36.28 15.40 10.03
N TYR A 143 35.15 15.85 9.48
CA TYR A 143 33.82 15.74 10.09
C TYR A 143 33.37 14.27 10.10
N LEU A 144 33.29 13.68 11.29
CA LEU A 144 32.75 12.33 11.50
C LEU A 144 31.23 12.44 11.72
N GLY A 145 30.44 12.24 10.66
CA GLY A 145 28.99 12.24 10.78
C GLY A 145 28.24 12.08 9.47
N TYR A 146 26.92 11.97 9.58
CA TYR A 146 26.02 11.96 8.44
C TYR A 146 25.90 13.35 7.82
N VAL A 147 26.03 13.42 6.51
CA VAL A 147 25.78 14.63 5.71
C VAL A 147 24.52 14.43 4.88
N ASN A 148 23.75 15.50 4.69
CA ASN A 148 22.55 15.45 3.85
C ASN A 148 22.99 15.28 2.39
N VAL A 149 22.61 14.16 1.79
CA VAL A 149 22.93 13.83 0.40
C VAL A 149 21.85 14.38 -0.50
N THR A 150 20.59 14.11 -0.14
CA THR A 150 19.46 14.39 -1.00
C THR A 150 18.13 14.28 -0.26
N LYS A 151 17.03 14.72 -0.87
CA LYS A 151 15.72 14.83 -0.20
C LYS A 151 14.63 14.15 -1.02
N ILE A 152 13.85 13.25 -0.45
CA ILE A 152 12.67 12.66 -1.08
C ILE A 152 11.46 13.55 -0.74
N PRO A 153 10.79 14.15 -1.73
CA PRO A 153 9.72 15.10 -1.44
C PRO A 153 8.42 14.41 -1.02
N ALA A 154 7.52 15.15 -0.39
CA ALA A 154 6.12 14.78 -0.21
C ALA A 154 5.46 14.47 -1.57
N GLY A 155 4.57 13.47 -1.58
CA GLY A 155 3.92 12.95 -2.77
C GLY A 155 4.78 11.96 -3.59
N ALA A 156 5.99 11.63 -3.13
CA ALA A 156 6.84 10.69 -3.83
C ALA A 156 6.31 9.25 -3.72
N THR A 157 6.24 8.54 -4.85
CA THR A 157 5.81 7.14 -4.94
C THR A 157 6.90 6.26 -5.53
N HIS A 158 6.80 4.93 -5.31
CA HIS A 158 7.75 3.92 -5.79
C HIS A 158 9.21 4.25 -5.43
N ILE A 159 9.42 4.71 -4.22
CA ILE A 159 10.70 5.18 -3.72
C ILE A 159 11.68 4.01 -3.65
N ARG A 160 12.85 4.15 -4.29
CA ARG A 160 13.98 3.23 -4.12
C ARG A 160 15.28 3.99 -3.96
N VAL A 161 15.88 3.85 -2.80
CA VAL A 161 17.20 4.39 -2.46
C VAL A 161 18.18 3.22 -2.35
N THR A 162 19.34 3.33 -2.96
CA THR A 162 20.42 2.35 -2.79
C THR A 162 21.72 3.06 -2.49
N ASP A 163 22.47 2.59 -1.50
CA ASP A 163 23.84 3.04 -1.25
C ASP A 163 24.82 1.88 -1.44
N LYS A 164 25.83 2.14 -2.26
CA LYS A 164 26.93 1.19 -2.53
C LYS A 164 28.25 1.64 -1.88
N SER A 165 28.18 2.58 -0.94
CA SER A 165 29.32 2.93 -0.11
C SER A 165 29.63 1.80 0.89
N ARG A 166 30.76 1.91 1.60
CA ARG A 166 31.08 1.02 2.73
C ARG A 166 30.45 1.49 4.04
N ASN A 167 29.73 2.61 4.01
CA ASN A 167 29.15 3.27 5.16
C ASN A 167 27.66 2.97 5.27
N TYR A 168 27.03 3.58 6.26
CA TYR A 168 25.61 3.42 6.52
C TYR A 168 24.83 4.60 5.94
N LEU A 169 23.73 4.33 5.25
CA LEU A 169 22.70 5.29 4.85
C LEU A 169 21.94 5.73 6.11
N ALA A 170 21.54 6.98 6.24
CA ALA A 170 20.54 7.37 7.24
C ALA A 170 19.34 8.04 6.58
N LEU A 171 18.18 7.90 7.22
CA LEU A 171 16.95 8.54 6.81
C LEU A 171 16.41 9.37 7.97
N MET A 172 16.07 10.61 7.70
CA MET A 172 15.54 11.55 8.69
C MET A 172 14.22 12.14 8.19
N ALA A 173 13.24 12.26 9.07
CA ALA A 173 11.97 12.92 8.77
C ALA A 173 12.10 14.44 8.76
N SER A 174 11.08 15.15 8.28
CA SER A 174 11.11 16.62 8.15
C SER A 174 11.20 17.34 9.51
N ASP A 175 10.78 16.66 10.59
CA ASP A 175 10.88 17.10 11.99
C ASP A 175 12.29 16.97 12.60
N GLY A 176 13.26 16.43 11.84
CA GLY A 176 14.64 16.21 12.27
C GLY A 176 14.88 14.88 12.99
N ARG A 177 13.86 14.03 13.15
CA ARG A 177 13.98 12.73 13.80
C ARG A 177 14.56 11.69 12.85
N TYR A 178 15.53 10.91 13.34
CA TYR A 178 16.04 9.75 12.61
C TYR A 178 14.98 8.64 12.54
N VAL A 179 14.72 8.19 11.31
CA VAL A 179 13.84 7.06 11.00
C VAL A 179 14.65 5.78 10.86
N LEU A 180 15.81 5.88 10.20
CA LEU A 180 16.70 4.77 9.92
C LEU A 180 18.15 5.19 10.16
N ASN A 181 18.88 4.37 10.91
CA ASN A 181 20.24 4.68 11.38
C ASN A 181 20.30 6.07 12.05
N GLY A 182 21.50 6.59 12.34
CA GLY A 182 21.64 7.85 13.08
C GLY A 182 21.88 7.63 14.58
N ASP A 183 22.23 8.71 15.28
CA ASP A 183 22.60 8.69 16.72
C ASP A 183 23.62 7.59 17.10
N TRP A 184 24.58 7.34 16.20
CA TRP A 184 25.60 6.28 16.34
C TRP A 184 25.05 4.84 16.43
N ALA A 185 23.79 4.65 16.06
CA ALA A 185 23.12 3.35 16.05
C ALA A 185 22.87 2.86 14.62
N ILE A 186 22.98 1.54 14.44
CA ILE A 186 22.68 0.85 13.18
C ILE A 186 21.39 0.06 13.37
N ALA A 187 20.45 0.30 12.47
CA ALA A 187 19.15 -0.32 12.40
C ALA A 187 19.24 -1.73 11.75
N TRP A 188 18.34 -2.61 12.16
CA TRP A 188 18.23 -3.95 11.58
C TRP A 188 17.43 -3.92 10.26
N PRO A 189 17.73 -4.82 9.30
CA PRO A 189 16.88 -4.98 8.14
C PRO A 189 15.42 -5.28 8.54
N GLY A 190 14.48 -4.58 7.93
CA GLY A 190 13.07 -4.72 8.28
C GLY A 190 12.18 -3.55 7.86
N PRO A 191 10.90 -3.60 8.29
CA PRO A 191 9.93 -2.54 8.03
C PRO A 191 10.07 -1.36 9.01
N TYR A 192 9.94 -0.14 8.49
CA TYR A 192 9.99 1.13 9.22
C TYR A 192 8.86 2.05 8.75
N GLU A 193 8.11 2.66 9.67
CA GLU A 193 7.08 3.65 9.32
C GLU A 193 7.69 5.06 9.26
N ALA A 194 7.52 5.75 8.14
CA ALA A 194 7.81 7.18 8.05
C ALA A 194 7.04 7.88 6.95
N ALA A 195 6.77 9.17 7.14
CA ALA A 195 6.07 10.01 6.17
C ALA A 195 4.77 9.38 5.63
N GLY A 196 4.03 8.63 6.45
CA GLY A 196 2.76 7.99 6.06
C GLY A 196 2.91 6.73 5.18
N THR A 197 4.11 6.20 5.00
CA THR A 197 4.35 4.97 4.22
C THR A 197 5.22 3.96 4.97
N LEU A 198 5.13 2.69 4.58
CA LEU A 198 5.94 1.61 5.15
C LEU A 198 7.19 1.43 4.27
N LEU A 199 8.33 1.79 4.83
CA LEU A 199 9.65 1.65 4.22
C LEU A 199 10.22 0.29 4.58
N THR A 200 10.79 -0.42 3.61
CA THR A 200 11.54 -1.65 3.85
C THR A 200 13.02 -1.35 3.67
N TYR A 201 13.78 -1.49 4.75
CA TYR A 201 15.22 -1.37 4.73
C TYR A 201 15.85 -2.76 4.64
N SER A 202 16.81 -2.94 3.74
CA SER A 202 17.56 -4.18 3.61
C SER A 202 19.04 -3.93 3.33
N ARG A 203 19.85 -4.91 3.73
CA ARG A 203 21.30 -4.88 3.52
C ARG A 203 21.74 -6.18 2.86
N ALA A 204 22.33 -6.07 1.69
CA ALA A 204 22.86 -7.21 0.95
C ALA A 204 24.21 -7.67 1.55
N PRO A 205 24.63 -8.92 1.31
CA PRO A 205 25.90 -9.45 1.82
C PRO A 205 27.14 -8.71 1.33
N ASP A 206 27.05 -8.04 0.17
CA ASP A 206 28.12 -7.21 -0.40
C ASP A 206 28.25 -5.82 0.27
N GLY A 207 27.40 -5.55 1.27
CA GLY A 207 27.35 -4.28 2.00
C GLY A 207 26.37 -3.27 1.43
N THR A 208 25.76 -3.52 0.27
CA THR A 208 24.80 -2.61 -0.36
C THR A 208 23.56 -2.45 0.52
N GLU A 209 23.24 -1.21 0.88
CA GLU A 209 22.02 -0.86 1.58
C GLU A 209 20.94 -0.43 0.59
N SER A 210 19.69 -0.81 0.87
CA SER A 210 18.54 -0.40 0.07
C SER A 210 17.33 -0.06 0.93
N LEU A 211 16.58 0.93 0.47
CA LEU A 211 15.39 1.43 1.13
C LEU A 211 14.28 1.55 0.08
N GLU A 212 13.20 0.81 0.26
CA GLU A 212 12.08 0.74 -0.69
C GLU A 212 10.77 1.14 -0.01
N ALA A 213 9.97 2.00 -0.64
CA ALA A 213 8.62 2.31 -0.17
C ALA A 213 7.64 2.55 -1.32
N PRO A 214 6.38 2.12 -1.17
CA PRO A 214 5.34 2.38 -2.16
C PRO A 214 4.96 3.86 -2.24
N GLY A 215 4.97 4.60 -1.12
CA GLY A 215 4.42 5.95 -1.04
C GLY A 215 2.89 6.00 -1.13
N PRO A 216 2.28 7.16 -1.38
CA PRO A 216 2.92 8.48 -1.44
C PRO A 216 3.40 8.92 -0.06
N THR A 217 4.52 9.64 0.00
CA THR A 217 4.98 10.30 1.24
C THR A 217 4.08 11.50 1.57
N HIS A 218 3.80 11.72 2.85
CA HIS A 218 3.00 12.85 3.33
C HIS A 218 3.85 14.07 3.70
N GLU A 219 5.13 13.86 3.92
CA GLU A 219 6.12 14.87 4.24
C GLU A 219 7.43 14.54 3.52
N ASP A 220 8.38 15.47 3.57
CA ASP A 220 9.69 15.24 2.99
C ASP A 220 10.55 14.34 3.89
N LEU A 221 11.42 13.54 3.26
CA LEU A 221 12.42 12.71 3.93
C LEU A 221 13.81 13.13 3.47
N HIS A 222 14.74 13.21 4.41
CA HIS A 222 16.14 13.54 4.17
C HIS A 222 16.98 12.27 4.14
N VAL A 223 17.63 12.04 3.00
CA VAL A 223 18.56 10.94 2.81
C VAL A 223 19.95 11.45 3.15
N LEU A 224 20.56 10.84 4.14
CA LEU A 224 21.90 11.18 4.61
C LEU A 224 22.85 10.03 4.35
N GLY A 225 24.12 10.36 4.20
CA GLY A 225 25.20 9.39 4.04
C GLY A 225 26.43 9.84 4.81
N SER A 226 27.27 8.88 5.18
CA SER A 226 28.54 9.14 5.86
C SER A 226 29.70 8.78 4.93
N GLN A 227 30.79 9.54 4.99
CA GLN A 227 32.09 9.27 4.34
C GLN A 227 31.97 8.77 2.88
N GLU A 228 32.10 9.68 1.90
CA GLU A 228 32.02 9.34 0.47
C GLU A 228 30.74 8.56 0.07
N PRO A 229 29.54 9.09 0.36
CA PRO A 229 28.29 8.41 0.04
C PRO A 229 28.13 8.20 -1.46
N ARG A 230 27.61 7.03 -1.86
CA ARG A 230 27.31 6.68 -3.27
C ARG A 230 25.86 6.24 -3.39
N VAL A 231 24.99 7.22 -3.16
CA VAL A 231 23.54 7.02 -3.10
C VAL A 231 22.92 7.17 -4.47
N THR A 232 22.15 6.17 -4.89
CA THR A 232 21.31 6.21 -6.09
C THR A 232 19.85 6.24 -5.69
N LEU A 233 19.14 7.27 -6.14
CA LEU A 233 17.68 7.28 -6.18
C LEU A 233 17.22 6.75 -7.52
N SER A 234 16.38 5.72 -7.49
CA SER A 234 15.78 5.10 -8.66
C SER A 234 14.30 4.87 -8.43
N GLY A 235 13.51 4.81 -9.50
CA GLY A 235 12.08 4.48 -9.40
C GLY A 235 11.18 5.54 -8.77
N VAL A 236 11.74 6.66 -8.27
CA VAL A 236 10.97 7.67 -7.54
C VAL A 236 10.13 8.51 -8.51
N TRP A 237 8.81 8.49 -8.36
CA TRP A 237 7.94 9.40 -9.09
C TRP A 237 7.59 10.60 -8.23
N THR A 238 7.72 11.82 -8.76
CA THR A 238 7.49 13.06 -8.02
C THR A 238 6.63 14.05 -8.79
N PRO A 239 5.90 14.96 -8.13
CA PRO A 239 5.16 16.03 -8.80
C PRO A 239 6.10 16.87 -9.71
N PRO A 240 5.67 17.28 -10.91
CA PRO A 240 6.52 17.96 -11.88
C PRO A 240 7.15 19.26 -11.33
N GLU A 241 6.39 20.01 -10.53
CA GLU A 241 6.82 21.26 -9.90
C GLU A 241 8.07 21.09 -9.03
N VAL A 242 8.17 19.94 -8.34
CA VAL A 242 9.29 19.63 -7.43
C VAL A 242 10.52 19.16 -8.20
N ALA A 243 10.33 18.43 -9.30
CA ALA A 243 11.42 17.97 -10.14
C ALA A 243 12.11 19.11 -10.92
N CYS A 244 11.34 20.14 -11.32
CA CYS A 244 11.82 21.27 -12.12
C CYS A 244 12.48 22.39 -11.28
N GLY A 245 12.11 22.55 -10.00
CA GLY A 245 12.48 23.70 -9.15
C GLY A 245 13.90 23.70 -8.55
N GLY A 246 14.85 22.92 -9.06
CA GLY A 246 16.21 22.87 -8.51
C GLY A 246 16.32 22.16 -7.14
N PHE A 247 15.27 21.46 -6.71
CA PHE A 247 15.20 20.72 -5.45
C PHE A 247 16.33 19.70 -5.24
N TRP A 248 16.92 19.21 -6.34
CA TRP A 248 17.99 18.21 -6.35
C TRP A 248 19.38 18.78 -6.65
N GLY A 249 19.57 20.11 -6.59
CA GLY A 249 20.89 20.76 -6.62
C GLY A 249 21.67 20.71 -7.95
N GLY A 250 21.06 20.31 -9.07
CA GLY A 250 21.68 20.32 -10.40
C GLY A 250 21.00 21.31 -11.35
N SER A 251 21.72 21.81 -12.35
CA SER A 251 21.16 22.61 -13.46
C SER A 251 19.93 21.90 -14.00
N GLY A 252 18.75 22.50 -13.77
CA GLY A 252 17.47 21.87 -14.04
C GLY A 252 17.40 21.37 -15.48
N VAL A 253 16.84 20.17 -15.66
CA VAL A 253 16.34 19.78 -16.98
C VAL A 253 15.32 20.86 -17.36
N PRO A 254 15.44 21.52 -18.53
CA PRO A 254 14.42 22.46 -18.95
C PRO A 254 13.15 21.64 -19.10
N CYS A 255 12.21 21.83 -18.17
CA CYS A 255 10.88 21.31 -18.31
C CYS A 255 10.29 22.05 -19.50
N ALA A 256 10.33 21.41 -20.67
CA ALA A 256 9.55 21.86 -21.80
C ALA A 256 8.13 21.94 -21.28
N ALA A 257 7.58 23.16 -21.23
CA ALA A 257 6.16 23.38 -21.17
C ALA A 257 5.53 22.87 -22.48
N SER A 258 5.68 21.57 -22.76
CA SER A 258 5.09 20.94 -23.92
C SER A 258 3.63 20.66 -23.57
N ASN A 259 2.82 21.68 -23.80
CA ASN A 259 1.38 21.60 -24.05
C ASN A 259 0.59 20.73 -23.06
N CYS A 260 0.21 21.31 -21.92
CA CYS A 260 -1.07 20.96 -21.30
C CYS A 260 -2.22 21.41 -22.23
N ARG A 261 -2.39 20.74 -23.37
CA ARG A 261 -3.65 20.75 -24.12
C ARG A 261 -4.46 19.57 -23.63
N SER A 262 -5.29 19.82 -22.63
CA SER A 262 -6.43 18.97 -22.29
C SER A 262 -7.42 19.01 -23.45
N SER A 263 -7.31 18.08 -24.39
CA SER A 263 -8.38 17.78 -25.32
C SER A 263 -8.34 16.32 -25.73
N VAL A 264 -8.67 15.44 -24.78
CA VAL A 264 -9.32 14.19 -25.17
C VAL A 264 -10.80 14.55 -25.37
N PRO A 265 -11.35 14.49 -26.59
CA PRO A 265 -12.79 14.60 -26.74
C PRO A 265 -13.37 13.42 -25.99
N ALA A 266 -14.17 13.70 -24.96
CA ALA A 266 -15.02 12.69 -24.35
C ALA A 266 -15.87 12.11 -25.47
N GLY A 267 -15.50 10.93 -25.95
CA GLY A 267 -16.35 10.13 -26.82
C GLY A 267 -17.69 10.05 -26.11
N ARG A 268 -18.75 10.52 -26.77
CA ARG A 268 -20.11 10.43 -26.23
C ARG A 268 -20.48 8.95 -26.13
N CYS A 269 -20.15 8.30 -25.02
CA CYS A 269 -20.94 7.15 -24.60
C CYS A 269 -22.35 7.69 -24.39
N GLY A 270 -23.31 7.17 -25.16
CA GLY A 270 -24.72 7.44 -24.93
C GLY A 270 -25.02 7.21 -23.45
N ARG A 271 -25.81 8.09 -22.84
CA ARG A 271 -26.21 7.93 -21.44
C ARG A 271 -26.91 6.58 -21.29
N CYS A 272 -26.22 5.58 -20.76
CA CYS A 272 -26.90 4.41 -20.24
C CYS A 272 -27.78 4.92 -19.10
N ARG A 273 -29.10 4.65 -19.17
CA ARG A 273 -29.97 4.87 -18.02
C ARG A 273 -29.36 4.07 -16.87
N PRO A 274 -28.94 4.70 -15.75
CA PRO A 274 -28.45 3.93 -14.62
C PRO A 274 -29.57 2.95 -14.25
N PRO A 275 -29.31 1.64 -14.16
CA PRO A 275 -30.31 0.72 -13.65
C PRO A 275 -30.75 1.25 -12.29
N LYS A 276 -32.07 1.30 -12.05
CA LYS A 276 -32.64 1.64 -10.74
C LYS A 276 -32.28 0.53 -9.75
N GLY A 277 -31.03 0.50 -9.31
CA GLY A 277 -30.53 -0.41 -8.29
C GLY A 277 -30.88 0.12 -6.90
N ARG A 278 -31.34 -0.77 -6.01
CA ARG A 278 -31.40 -0.45 -4.58
C ARG A 278 -29.99 -0.57 -4.01
N SER A 279 -29.44 0.51 -3.48
CA SER A 279 -28.19 0.47 -2.72
C SER A 279 -28.48 -0.14 -1.34
N GLN A 280 -27.70 -1.14 -0.96
CA GLN A 280 -27.69 -1.67 0.41
C GLN A 280 -26.32 -1.41 1.01
N ARG A 281 -26.28 -0.88 2.23
CA ARG A 281 -25.04 -0.63 2.95
C ARG A 281 -24.69 -1.86 3.78
N ILE A 282 -23.52 -2.43 3.51
CA ILE A 282 -22.92 -3.49 4.32
C ILE A 282 -22.13 -2.77 5.42
N ARG A 283 -22.39 -3.10 6.69
CA ARG A 283 -21.76 -2.42 7.83
C ARG A 283 -20.39 -3.03 8.12
N HIS A 284 -19.36 -2.18 8.20
CA HIS A 284 -18.06 -2.53 8.78
C HIS A 284 -18.18 -2.42 10.30
N PHE A 285 -17.82 -3.47 11.04
CA PHE A 285 -17.94 -3.51 12.49
C PHE A 285 -16.56 -3.32 13.13
N CYS A 286 -16.25 -2.09 13.58
CA CYS A 286 -15.05 -1.78 14.36
C CYS A 286 -15.31 -1.77 15.88
N HIS A 287 -16.58 -1.61 16.29
CA HIS A 287 -17.00 -1.55 17.69
C HIS A 287 -18.35 -2.23 17.85
N SER A 288 -18.35 -3.48 18.31
CA SER A 288 -19.41 -3.94 19.18
C SER A 288 -18.92 -5.13 20.00
N ASP A 289 -19.01 -4.99 21.31
CA ASP A 289 -19.38 -6.10 22.18
C ASP A 289 -20.61 -6.77 21.55
N PHE A 290 -20.47 -8.03 21.13
CA PHE A 290 -21.61 -8.89 20.81
C PHE A 290 -22.06 -9.59 22.08
#